data_AF-A0A7S1RJM9-F1
#
_entry.id   AF-A0A7S1RJM9-F1
#
_cell.length_a   1.000
_cell.length_b   1.000
_cell.length_c   1.000
_cell.angle_alpha   90.00
_cell.angle_beta   90.00
_cell.angle_gamma   90.00
#
_symmetry.space_group_name_H-M   'P 1'
#
loop_
_entity.id
_entity.type
_entity.pdbx_description
1 polymer ?
#
loop_
_entity_poly.entity_id
_entity_poly.type
_entity_poly.pdbx_seq_one_letter_code
_entity_poly.pdbx_strand_id
1 'polypeptide(L)'
;LAARALPPGGKAAEMAREDAEQNLTLLGLLLFKNPLRPDTRATIESLRGGEVRSIMITGDAAGTAIRIAKEAAMVQLGVPVLLGDIGGADEGQRGEVCWKCQDE
;
A
#
# COMPACT_ATOMS: atom_id res chain seq x y z
N LEU A 1 15.53 1.40 8.16
CA LEU A 1 16.51 1.61 9.24
C LEU A 1 17.72 2.31 8.67
N ALA A 2 18.13 3.43 9.26
CA ALA A 2 19.31 4.18 8.87
C ALA A 2 19.97 4.75 10.12
N ALA A 3 21.27 4.98 10.10
CA ALA A 3 22.00 5.52 11.24
C ALA A 3 23.19 6.39 10.82
N ARG A 4 23.63 7.25 11.74
CA ARG A 4 24.84 8.07 11.61
C ARG A 4 25.55 8.10 12.96
N ALA A 5 26.86 7.90 12.96
CA ALA A 5 27.67 8.05 14.17
C ALA A 5 27.77 9.54 14.55
N LEU A 6 27.58 9.86 15.82
CA LEU A 6 27.80 11.22 16.34
C LEU A 6 29.27 11.40 16.74
N PRO A 7 29.80 12.64 16.66
CA PRO A 7 31.11 12.94 17.21
C PRO A 7 31.15 12.68 18.73
N PRO A 8 32.34 12.43 19.31
CA PRO A 8 32.50 12.17 20.74
C PRO A 8 31.86 13.27 21.60
N GLY A 9 30.99 12.88 22.54
CA GLY A 9 30.23 13.83 23.39
C GLY A 9 28.98 14.41 22.75
N GLY A 10 28.73 14.15 21.46
CA GLY A 10 27.50 14.54 20.78
C GLY A 10 26.30 13.75 21.29
N LYS A 11 25.25 14.47 21.71
CA LYS A 11 24.00 13.88 22.18
C LYS A 11 22.89 14.21 21.20
N ALA A 12 22.28 13.17 20.61
CA ALA A 12 21.17 13.33 19.67
C ALA A 12 20.01 14.15 20.26
N ALA A 13 19.74 14.00 21.56
CA ALA A 13 18.65 14.70 22.25
C ALA A 13 18.85 16.22 22.36
N GLU A 14 20.07 16.72 22.16
CA GLU A 14 20.41 18.15 22.23
C GLU A 14 20.46 18.80 20.84
N MET A 15 20.25 18.02 19.76
CA MET A 15 20.24 18.50 18.39
C MET A 15 18.82 18.85 17.93
N ALA A 16 18.71 19.77 16.98
CA ALA A 16 17.48 19.91 16.20
C ALA A 16 17.21 18.61 15.44
N ARG A 17 15.92 18.27 15.28
CA ARG A 17 15.51 17.01 14.64
C ARG A 17 16.05 16.90 13.22
N GLU A 18 16.02 18.02 12.50
CA GLU A 18 16.46 18.13 11.12
C GLU A 18 17.95 17.81 10.99
N ASP A 19 18.78 18.25 11.94
CA ASP A 19 20.22 17.97 11.94
C ASP A 19 20.50 16.51 12.31
N ALA A 20 19.70 15.93 13.20
CA ALA A 20 19.81 14.53 13.60
C ALA A 20 19.44 13.55 12.47
N GLU A 21 18.45 13.91 11.64
CA GLU A 21 17.93 13.07 10.55
C GLU A 21 18.70 13.22 9.22
N GLN A 22 19.71 14.11 9.14
CA GLN A 22 20.55 14.31 7.95
C GLN A 22 21.71 13.30 7.83
N ASN A 23 22.19 13.06 6.61
CA ASN A 23 23.42 12.29 6.31
C ASN A 23 23.46 10.89 6.97
N LEU A 24 22.30 10.22 7.06
CA LEU A 24 22.21 8.86 7.58
C LEU A 24 22.68 7.85 6.52
N THR A 25 23.29 6.75 6.97
CA THR A 25 23.57 5.59 6.12
C THR A 25 22.42 4.58 6.23
N LEU A 26 21.85 4.18 5.10
CA LEU A 26 20.83 3.13 5.05
C LEU A 26 21.41 1.79 5.53
N LEU A 27 20.76 1.17 6.50
CA LEU A 27 21.17 -0.12 7.07
C LEU A 27 20.28 -1.28 6.58
N GLY A 28 19.01 -1.00 6.27
CA GLY A 28 18.06 -2.02 5.81
C GLY A 28 16.61 -1.63 5.99
N LEU A 29 15.69 -2.55 5.66
CA LEU A 29 14.24 -2.37 5.76
C LEU A 29 13.67 -3.36 6.79
N LEU A 30 12.59 -2.93 7.46
CA LEU A 30 11.76 -3.81 8.27
C LEU A 30 10.43 -3.97 7.54
N LEU A 31 10.10 -5.21 7.15
CA LEU A 31 8.86 -5.52 6.46
C LEU A 31 7.84 -6.09 7.45
N PHE A 32 6.76 -5.36 7.66
CA PHE A 32 5.60 -5.83 8.41
C PHE A 32 4.56 -6.35 7.43
N LYS A 33 4.09 -7.59 7.63
CA LYS A 33 3.02 -8.19 6.83
C LYS A 33 1.83 -8.50 7.72
N ASN A 34 0.63 -8.16 7.25
CA ASN A 34 -0.62 -8.66 7.79
C ASN A 34 -1.15 -9.75 6.84
N PRO A 35 -0.87 -11.04 7.08
CA PRO A 35 -1.29 -12.11 6.17
C PRO A 35 -2.80 -12.31 6.20
N LEU A 36 -3.34 -12.78 5.09
CA LEU A 36 -4.73 -13.26 5.04
C LEU A 36 -4.95 -14.43 6.00
N ARG A 37 -6.19 -14.61 6.44
CA ARG A 37 -6.57 -15.84 7.14
C ARG A 37 -6.38 -17.04 6.21
N PRO A 38 -5.87 -18.20 6.68
CA PRO A 38 -5.54 -19.33 5.82
C PRO A 38 -6.70 -19.86 4.97
N ASP A 39 -7.93 -19.71 5.45
CA ASP A 39 -9.18 -20.15 4.85
C ASP A 39 -9.80 -19.14 3.86
N THR A 40 -9.25 -17.92 3.77
CA THR A 40 -9.83 -16.82 2.97
C THR A 40 -10.03 -17.23 1.52
N ARG A 41 -8.99 -17.77 0.88
CA ARG A 41 -9.05 -18.15 -0.55
C ARG A 41 -10.08 -19.24 -0.80
N ALA A 42 -10.04 -20.33 -0.03
CA ALA A 42 -10.97 -21.44 -0.18
C ALA A 42 -12.43 -20.98 0.00
N THR A 43 -12.66 -20.04 0.92
CA THR A 43 -13.98 -19.46 1.17
C THR A 43 -14.46 -18.64 -0.03
N ILE A 44 -13.62 -17.74 -0.57
CA ILE A 44 -13.94 -16.94 -1.76
C ILE A 44 -14.22 -17.82 -2.98
N GLU A 45 -13.42 -18.87 -3.19
CA GLU A 45 -13.62 -19.83 -4.28
C GLU A 45 -14.93 -20.61 -4.12
N SER A 46 -15.28 -21.02 -2.90
CA SER A 46 -16.54 -21.72 -2.61
C SER A 46 -17.75 -20.82 -2.89
N LEU A 47 -17.69 -19.55 -2.47
CA LEU A 47 -18.73 -18.56 -2.77
C LEU A 47 -18.89 -18.37 -4.28
N ARG A 48 -17.79 -18.25 -5.02
CA ARG A 48 -17.82 -18.13 -6.48
C ARG A 48 -18.40 -19.37 -7.15
N GLY A 49 -18.08 -20.57 -6.65
CA GLY A 49 -18.63 -21.84 -7.14
C GLY A 49 -20.14 -21.97 -6.92
N GLY A 50 -20.66 -21.30 -5.89
CA GLY A 50 -22.10 -21.14 -5.65
C GLY A 50 -22.74 -19.92 -6.32
N GLU A 51 -22.08 -19.34 -7.34
CA GLU A 51 -22.52 -18.15 -8.07
C GLU A 51 -22.72 -16.88 -7.21
N VAL A 52 -22.07 -16.82 -6.03
CA VAL A 52 -22.08 -15.65 -5.16
C VAL A 52 -20.93 -14.73 -5.51
N ARG A 53 -21.26 -13.50 -5.93
CA ARG A 53 -20.27 -12.46 -6.22
C ARG A 53 -19.68 -11.87 -4.93
N SER A 54 -18.37 -12.04 -4.73
CA SER A 54 -17.63 -11.38 -3.64
C SER A 54 -17.17 -9.97 -4.03
N ILE A 55 -17.37 -8.98 -3.16
CA ILE A 55 -16.96 -7.58 -3.35
C ILE A 55 -16.17 -7.12 -2.11
N MET A 56 -15.07 -6.40 -2.31
CA MET A 56 -14.29 -5.80 -1.23
C MET A 56 -14.63 -4.32 -1.09
N ILE A 57 -14.90 -3.88 0.13
CA ILE A 57 -15.06 -2.47 0.51
C ILE A 57 -14.07 -2.23 1.65
N THR A 58 -13.10 -1.34 1.46
CA THR A 58 -12.07 -1.02 2.46
C THR A 58 -11.71 0.46 2.42
N GLY A 59 -11.21 0.98 3.54
CA GLY A 59 -10.62 2.31 3.66
C GLY A 59 -9.09 2.32 3.50
N ASP A 60 -8.48 1.15 3.25
CA ASP A 60 -7.04 1.04 3.00
C ASP A 60 -6.65 1.67 1.66
N ALA A 61 -5.37 2.01 1.53
CA ALA A 61 -4.80 2.49 0.27
C ALA A 61 -5.06 1.49 -0.86
N ALA A 62 -5.37 1.99 -2.06
CA ALA A 62 -5.76 1.18 -3.20
C ALA A 62 -4.75 0.06 -3.53
N GLY A 63 -3.45 0.34 -3.47
CA GLY A 63 -2.41 -0.68 -3.70
C GLY A 63 -2.50 -1.86 -2.72
N THR A 64 -2.81 -1.60 -1.46
CA THR A 64 -3.04 -2.65 -0.45
C THR A 64 -4.29 -3.46 -0.78
N ALA A 65 -5.39 -2.81 -1.13
CA ALA A 65 -6.64 -3.48 -1.52
C ALA A 65 -6.44 -4.39 -2.74
N ILE A 66 -5.74 -3.92 -3.77
CA ILE A 66 -5.41 -4.69 -4.98
C ILE A 66 -4.58 -5.92 -4.61
N ARG A 67 -3.55 -5.74 -3.77
CA ARG A 67 -2.71 -6.84 -3.31
C ARG A 67 -3.52 -7.91 -2.57
N ILE A 68 -4.38 -7.49 -1.64
CA ILE A 68 -5.23 -8.39 -0.86
C ILE A 68 -6.24 -9.10 -1.78
N ALA A 69 -6.87 -8.40 -2.71
CA ALA A 69 -7.83 -8.97 -3.64
C ALA A 69 -7.20 -10.03 -4.57
N LYS A 70 -5.97 -9.80 -5.04
CA LYS A 70 -5.17 -10.78 -5.80
C LYS A 70 -4.77 -11.98 -4.91
N GLU A 71 -4.29 -11.75 -3.69
CA GLU A 71 -3.88 -12.83 -2.75
C GLU A 71 -5.09 -13.71 -2.34
N ALA A 72 -6.25 -13.09 -2.12
CA ALA A 72 -7.52 -13.75 -1.77
C ALA A 72 -8.23 -14.44 -2.95
N ALA A 73 -7.67 -14.38 -4.17
CA ALA A 73 -8.29 -14.87 -5.41
C ALA A 73 -9.66 -14.25 -5.75
N MET A 74 -9.93 -13.04 -5.23
CA MET A 74 -11.10 -12.24 -5.63
C MET A 74 -10.90 -11.67 -7.04
N VAL A 75 -9.68 -11.29 -7.37
CA VAL A 75 -9.24 -10.93 -8.73
C VAL A 75 -8.41 -12.08 -9.29
N GLN A 76 -8.79 -12.61 -10.45
CA GLN A 76 -8.05 -13.70 -11.08
C GLN A 76 -6.73 -13.22 -11.68
N LEU A 77 -5.77 -14.14 -11.81
CA LEU A 77 -4.48 -13.84 -12.42
C LEU A 77 -4.68 -13.36 -13.87
N GLY A 78 -3.97 -12.31 -14.27
CA GLY A 78 -4.06 -11.74 -15.61
C GLY A 78 -5.30 -10.89 -15.89
N VAL A 79 -6.21 -10.72 -14.92
CA VAL A 79 -7.31 -9.76 -15.04
C VAL A 79 -6.76 -8.35 -14.75
N PRO A 80 -6.93 -7.40 -15.69
CA PRO A 80 -6.40 -6.06 -15.50
C PRO A 80 -7.14 -5.32 -14.38
N VAL A 81 -6.41 -4.52 -13.61
CA VAL A 81 -6.96 -3.68 -12.54
C VAL A 81 -6.88 -2.22 -12.93
N LEU A 82 -8.04 -1.56 -12.99
CA LEU A 82 -8.14 -0.13 -13.28
C LEU A 82 -8.34 0.65 -11.98
N LEU A 83 -7.41 1.56 -11.69
CA LEU A 83 -7.53 2.52 -10.59
C LEU A 83 -8.10 3.83 -11.13
N GLY A 84 -9.24 4.25 -10.57
CA GLY A 84 -9.83 5.55 -10.84
C GLY A 84 -9.27 6.61 -9.89
N ASP A 85 -8.87 7.74 -10.43
CA ASP A 85 -8.38 8.91 -9.68
C ASP A 85 -8.97 10.19 -10.27
N ILE A 86 -8.98 11.29 -9.50
CA ILE A 86 -9.49 12.58 -9.96
C ILE A 86 -8.32 13.46 -10.36
N GLY A 87 -8.17 13.70 -11.66
CA GLY A 87 -7.17 14.61 -12.22
C GLY A 87 -7.70 16.04 -12.36
N GLY A 88 -6.79 17.01 -12.41
CA GLY A 88 -7.11 18.40 -12.78
C GLY A 88 -7.99 19.16 -11.80
N ALA A 89 -7.97 18.78 -10.51
CA ALA A 89 -8.70 19.50 -9.48
C ALA A 89 -7.93 20.76 -9.04
N ASP A 90 -8.00 21.83 -9.84
CA ASP A 90 -7.71 23.18 -9.36
C ASP A 90 -8.89 23.67 -8.49
N GLU A 91 -8.62 24.58 -7.55
CA GLU A 91 -9.64 25.12 -6.65
C GLU A 91 -10.83 25.71 -7.45
N GLY A 92 -11.98 25.04 -7.37
CA GLY A 92 -13.25 25.50 -7.96
C GLY A 92 -13.67 24.82 -9.27
N GLN A 93 -12.86 23.93 -9.85
CA GLN A 93 -13.25 23.13 -11.03
C GLN A 93 -13.62 21.69 -10.65
N ARG A 94 -14.59 21.11 -11.37
CA ARG A 94 -14.87 19.67 -11.28
C ARG A 94 -13.69 18.92 -11.90
N GLY A 95 -12.99 18.14 -11.09
CA GLY A 95 -11.93 17.27 -11.58
C GLY A 95 -12.48 16.19 -12.53
N GLU A 96 -11.63 15.74 -13.43
CA GLU A 96 -11.94 14.68 -14.40
C GLU A 96 -11.53 13.33 -13.83
N VAL A 97 -12.39 12.31 -14.03
CA VAL A 97 -12.04 10.94 -13.63
C VAL A 97 -11.05 10.37 -14.65
N CYS A 98 -9.86 10.04 -14.18
CA CYS A 98 -8.82 9.37 -14.95
C CYS A 98 -8.67 7.91 -14.50
N TRP A 99 -8.41 7.01 -15.44
CA TRP A 99 -8.22 5.58 -15.17
C TRP A 99 -6.80 5.18 -15.50
N LYS A 100 -6.13 4.49 -14.57
CA LYS A 100 -4.77 3.96 -14.76
C LYS A 100 -4.77 2.45 -14.55
N CYS A 101 -4.20 1.72 -15.50
CA CYS A 101 -3.93 0.29 -15.31
C CYS A 101 -2.86 0.11 -14.21
N GLN A 102 -3.05 -0.87 -13.34
CA GLN A 102 -2.16 -1.16 -12.20
C GLN A 102 -1.33 -2.44 -12.40
N ASP A 103 -1.25 -2.94 -13.62
CA ASP A 103 -0.50 -4.16 -13.97
C ASP A 103 0.88 -3.87 -14.59
N GLU A 104 1.37 -2.63 -14.44
CA GLU A 104 2.75 -2.18 -14.70
C GLU A 104 3.53 -2.00 -13.40
#